data_AF-A0A939SY19-F1
#
_entry.id   AF-A0A939SY19-F1
#
_cell.length_a   1.000
_cell.length_b   1.000
_cell.length_c   1.000
_cell.angle_alpha   90.00
_cell.angle_beta   90.00
_cell.angle_gamma   90.00
#
_symmetry.space_group_name_H-M   'P 1'
#
loop_
_entity.id
_entity.type
_entity.pdbx_description
1 polymer ?
#
loop_
_entity_poly.entity_id
_entity_poly.type
_entity_poly.pdbx_seq_one_letter_code
_entity_poly.pdbx_strand_id
1 'polypeptide(L)'
;MSGASTDRLIDLGSSERSSDDLDELVALARMISYAKYAAEDVDLVGAMHCLGLALNEVLRAIGDGPHEGLADVLFSNRAPCLN
;
A
#
# COMPACT_ATOMS: atom_id res chain seq x y z
N MET A 1 45.90 -15.69 31.30
CA MET A 1 44.51 -15.55 30.80
C MET A 1 44.43 -14.20 30.10
N SER A 2 44.35 -14.19 28.77
CA SER A 2 44.23 -12.95 27.99
C SER A 2 43.03 -13.13 27.07
N GLY A 3 41.96 -12.38 27.34
CA GLY A 3 40.72 -12.42 26.56
C GLY A 3 40.98 -11.73 25.22
N ALA A 4 41.05 -12.51 24.14
CA ALA A 4 41.02 -11.99 22.79
C ALA A 4 39.63 -11.38 22.55
N SER A 5 39.54 -10.07 22.69
CA SER A 5 38.43 -9.28 22.17
C SER A 5 38.40 -9.51 20.67
N THR A 6 37.47 -10.35 20.21
CA THR A 6 37.14 -10.42 18.79
C THR A 6 36.40 -9.13 18.47
N ASP A 7 37.20 -8.09 18.24
CA ASP A 7 36.81 -6.93 17.47
C ASP A 7 36.47 -7.46 16.07
N ARG A 8 35.24 -7.98 15.94
CA ARG A 8 34.60 -8.20 14.65
C ARG A 8 34.35 -6.79 14.15
N LEU A 9 35.40 -6.20 13.58
CA LEU A 9 35.30 -5.19 12.57
C LEU A 9 34.21 -5.73 11.63
N ILE A 10 33.02 -5.15 11.72
CA ILE A 10 31.99 -5.40 10.72
C ILE A 10 32.65 -4.85 9.48
N ASP A 11 33.21 -5.77 8.70
CA ASP A 11 33.63 -5.52 7.36
C ASP A 11 32.37 -5.06 6.65
N LEU A 12 32.16 -3.74 6.68
CA LEU A 12 31.36 -2.99 5.73
C LEU A 12 32.14 -3.00 4.41
N GLY A 13 32.64 -4.20 4.04
CA GLY A 13 33.18 -4.51 2.75
C GLY A 13 32.17 -3.93 1.80
N SER A 14 32.67 -3.03 0.97
CA SER A 14 31.94 -2.22 0.01
C SER A 14 30.88 -3.06 -0.67
N SER A 15 29.73 -3.16 -0.02
CA SER A 15 28.56 -3.79 -0.55
C SER A 15 28.14 -2.73 -1.53
N GLU A 16 28.46 -2.99 -2.79
CA GLU A 16 27.86 -2.35 -3.95
C GLU A 16 26.36 -2.57 -3.77
N ARG A 17 25.73 -1.75 -2.90
CA ARG A 17 24.30 -1.80 -2.65
C ARG A 17 23.71 -1.53 -4.00
N SER A 18 23.03 -2.54 -4.53
CA SER A 18 22.40 -2.41 -5.83
C SER A 18 21.51 -1.17 -5.77
N SER A 19 21.41 -0.41 -6.85
CA SER A 19 20.45 0.70 -6.93
C SER A 19 19.05 0.23 -6.52
N ASP A 20 18.74 -1.02 -6.83
CA ASP A 20 17.48 -1.69 -6.52
C ASP A 20 17.27 -1.84 -5.00
N ASP A 21 18.35 -2.09 -4.23
CA ASP A 21 18.29 -2.17 -2.76
C ASP A 21 17.99 -0.79 -2.14
N LEU A 22 18.49 0.28 -2.76
CA LEU A 22 18.22 1.65 -2.31
C LEU A 22 16.78 2.05 -2.62
N ASP A 23 16.27 1.71 -3.81
CA ASP A 23 14.89 1.98 -4.21
C ASP A 23 13.88 1.21 -3.35
N GLU A 24 14.19 -0.05 -3.00
CA GLU A 24 13.37 -0.84 -2.08
C GLU A 24 13.32 -0.21 -0.68
N LEU A 25 14.46 0.25 -0.15
CA LEU A 25 14.50 0.96 1.13
C LEU A 25 13.71 2.28 1.11
N VAL A 26 13.75 3.01 0.00
CA VAL A 26 12.96 4.25 -0.18
C VAL A 26 11.46 3.92 -0.23
N ALA A 27 11.06 2.87 -0.94
CA ALA A 27 9.67 2.41 -0.99
C ALA A 27 9.19 2.00 0.41
N LEU A 28 10.02 1.27 1.16
CA LEU A 28 9.72 0.87 2.53
C LEU A 28 9.56 2.07 3.47
N ALA A 29 10.47 3.05 3.41
CA ALA A 29 10.38 4.27 4.21
C ALA A 29 9.11 5.07 3.92
N ARG A 30 8.68 5.12 2.65
CA ARG A 30 7.41 5.75 2.25
C ARG A 30 6.22 4.98 2.83
N MET A 31 6.19 3.65 2.71
CA MET A 31 5.13 2.83 3.28
C MET A 31 5.03 3.00 4.81
N ILE A 32 6.16 3.02 5.52
CA ILE A 32 6.19 3.28 6.96
C ILE A 32 5.61 4.67 7.29
N SER A 33 5.96 5.69 6.50
CA SER A 33 5.44 7.05 6.72
C SER A 33 3.93 7.12 6.53
N TYR A 34 3.39 6.46 5.50
CA TYR A 34 1.94 6.35 5.30
C TYR A 34 1.27 5.57 6.44
N ALA A 35 1.85 4.47 6.88
CA ALA A 35 1.31 3.67 7.97
C ALA A 35 1.26 4.46 9.29
N LYS A 36 2.28 5.27 9.58
CA LYS A 36 2.28 6.17 10.75
C LYS A 36 1.16 7.20 10.67
N TYR A 37 1.01 7.86 9.51
CA TYR A 37 -0.05 8.84 9.32
C TYR A 37 -1.44 8.22 9.47
N ALA A 38 -1.64 7.03 8.90
CA ALA A 38 -2.88 6.29 9.03
C ALA A 38 -3.15 5.87 10.48
N ALA A 39 -2.13 5.46 11.23
CA ALA A 39 -2.27 5.09 12.64
C ALA A 39 -2.60 6.27 13.56
N GLU A 40 -2.22 7.49 13.19
CA GLU A 40 -2.56 8.72 13.89
C GLU A 40 -3.97 9.25 13.53
N ASP A 41 -4.56 8.75 12.45
CA ASP A 41 -5.90 9.12 12.01
C ASP A 41 -6.97 8.41 12.86
N VAL A 42 -7.57 9.18 13.77
CA VAL A 42 -8.63 8.72 14.70
C VAL A 42 -9.92 8.29 13.99
N ASP A 43 -10.14 8.73 12.74
CA ASP A 43 -11.33 8.39 11.95
C ASP A 43 -11.06 7.24 10.97
N LEU A 44 -9.83 6.75 10.87
CA LEU A 44 -9.47 5.66 9.96
C LEU A 44 -10.33 4.41 10.19
N VAL A 45 -10.64 4.08 11.44
CA VAL A 45 -11.51 2.93 11.78
C VAL A 45 -12.93 3.15 11.24
N GLY A 46 -13.46 4.36 11.37
CA GLY A 46 -14.77 4.73 10.83
C GLY A 46 -14.80 4.68 9.30
N ALA A 47 -13.78 5.26 8.65
CA ALA A 47 -13.61 5.23 7.21
C ALA A 47 -13.50 3.79 6.66
N MET A 48 -12.71 2.93 7.31
CA MET A 48 -12.57 1.52 6.94
C MET A 48 -13.87 0.72 7.12
N HIS A 49 -14.65 1.03 8.17
CA HIS A 49 -15.97 0.42 8.35
C HIS A 49 -16.94 0.81 7.23
N CYS A 50 -17.03 2.10 6.89
CA CYS A 50 -17.83 2.60 5.78
C CYS A 50 -17.40 1.99 4.42
N LEU A 51 -16.09 1.84 4.20
CA LEU A 51 -15.55 1.18 3.02
C LEU A 51 -15.99 -0.29 2.95
N GLY A 52 -15.93 -1.01 4.07
CA GLY A 52 -16.40 -2.40 4.14
C GLY A 52 -17.89 -2.55 3.81
N LEU A 53 -18.73 -1.62 4.28
CA LEU A 53 -20.15 -1.59 3.93
C LEU A 53 -20.36 -1.33 2.42
N ALA A 54 -19.65 -0.36 1.85
CA ALA A 54 -19.74 -0.06 0.42
C ALA A 54 -19.30 -1.24 -0.45
N LEU A 55 -18.21 -1.94 -0.08
CA LEU A 55 -17.75 -3.11 -0.81
C LEU A 55 -18.74 -4.28 -0.73
N ASN A 56 -19.32 -4.53 0.44
CA ASN A 56 -20.37 -5.54 0.57
C ASN A 56 -21.57 -5.23 -0.33
N GLU A 57 -21.96 -3.96 -0.42
CA GLU A 57 -23.06 -3.53 -1.29
C GLU A 57 -22.73 -3.67 -2.77
N VAL A 58 -21.50 -3.37 -3.18
CA VAL A 58 -21.00 -3.61 -4.55
C VAL A 58 -21.02 -5.11 -4.86
N LEU A 59 -20.52 -5.95 -3.95
CA LEU A 59 -20.55 -7.41 -4.12
C LEU A 59 -21.97 -7.96 -4.22
N ARG A 60 -22.90 -7.42 -3.42
CA ARG A 60 -24.33 -7.75 -3.47
C ARG A 60 -24.94 -7.37 -4.82
N ALA A 61 -24.68 -6.15 -5.29
CA ALA A 61 -25.14 -5.69 -6.59
C ALA A 61 -24.64 -6.61 -7.72
N ILE A 62 -23.34 -6.94 -7.71
CA ILE A 62 -22.73 -7.84 -8.69
C ILE A 62 -23.29 -9.27 -8.61
N GLY A 63 -23.62 -9.76 -7.41
CA GLY A 63 -24.09 -11.13 -7.18
C GLY A 63 -25.57 -11.39 -7.49
N ASP A 64 -26.46 -10.39 -7.41
CA ASP A 64 -27.92 -10.57 -7.39
C ASP A 64 -28.65 -10.50 -8.76
N GLY A 65 -27.99 -10.43 -9.92
CA GLY A 65 -28.67 -10.57 -11.23
C GLY A 65 -28.16 -9.68 -12.37
N PRO A 66 -28.74 -9.78 -13.60
CA PRO A 66 -28.14 -9.31 -14.85
C PRO A 66 -27.94 -7.79 -14.83
N HIS A 67 -26.68 -7.40 -14.85
CA HIS A 67 -26.26 -6.06 -14.45
C HIS A 67 -26.20 -5.11 -15.64
N GLU A 68 -27.36 -4.72 -16.15
CA GLU A 68 -27.46 -3.74 -17.25
C GLU A 68 -27.01 -2.32 -16.80
N GLY A 69 -27.07 -2.02 -15.49
CA GLY A 69 -26.75 -0.69 -14.94
C GLY A 69 -25.33 -0.45 -14.38
N LEU A 70 -24.58 -1.47 -13.93
CA LEU A 70 -23.20 -1.25 -13.41
C LEU A 70 -22.21 -1.05 -14.55
N ALA A 71 -22.45 -1.72 -15.68
CA ALA A 71 -21.71 -1.47 -16.91
C ALA A 71 -21.80 0.01 -17.26
N ASP A 72 -22.99 0.61 -17.23
CA ASP A 72 -23.17 2.03 -17.57
C ASP A 72 -22.40 2.96 -16.62
N VAL A 73 -22.31 2.66 -15.32
CA VAL A 73 -21.51 3.47 -14.37
C VAL A 73 -20.00 3.31 -14.60
N LEU A 74 -19.54 2.08 -14.88
CA LEU A 74 -18.12 1.79 -15.13
C LEU A 74 -17.66 2.30 -16.50
N PHE A 75 -18.54 2.33 -17.50
CA PHE A 75 -18.27 2.81 -18.86
C PHE A 75 -18.56 4.31 -19.03
N SER A 76 -19.49 4.90 -18.26
CA SER A 76 -19.77 6.34 -18.27
C SER A 76 -18.61 7.16 -17.69
N ASN A 77 -17.78 6.58 -16.81
CA ASN A 77 -16.57 7.23 -16.32
C ASN A 77 -15.38 7.18 -17.31
N ARG A 78 -15.58 6.61 -18.50
CA ARG A 78 -14.64 6.69 -19.63
C ARG A 78 -15.22 7.59 -20.73
N ALA A 79 -15.63 8.81 -20.39
CA ALA A 79 -15.72 9.86 -21.39
C ALA A 79 -14.29 10.36 -21.68
N PRO A 80 -13.71 10.16 -22.88
CA PRO A 80 -12.58 10.97 -23.26
C PRO A 80 -13.11 12.38 -23.47
N CYS A 81 -12.63 13.33 -22.67
CA CYS A 81 -12.77 14.75 -22.97
C CYS A 81 -12.09 14.99 -24.33
N LEU A 82 -12.86 14.93 -25.42
CA LEU A 82 -12.42 15.38 -26.73
C LEU A 82 -12.78 16.86 -26.84
N ASN A 83 -11.76 17.71 -26.72
CA ASN A 83 -11.74 19.02 -27.35
C ASN A 83 -11.28 18.86 -28.80
#